data_AF-A0A183B6X0-F1
#
_entry.id   AF-A0A183B6X0-F1
#
_cell.length_a   1.000
_cell.length_b   1.000
_cell.length_c   1.000
_cell.angle_alpha   90.00
_cell.angle_beta   90.00
_cell.angle_gamma   90.00
#
_symmetry.space_group_name_H-M   'P 1'
#
loop_
_entity.id
_entity.type
_entity.pdbx_description
1 polymer ?
#
loop_
_entity_poly.entity_id
_entity_poly.type
_entity_poly.pdbx_seq_one_letter_code
_entity_poly.pdbx_strand_id
1 'polypeptide(L)'
;MQAQFLQSEERLADLIRTNRELEEVRQKQASKIVELREVVEKQAAELTDHQRRSADSVQRLTEDVQSTRRTIEQLRRSEKDLFEFRSLIGRLLGLDVDALTVPNYEIVQKLETFITKLQHSHQHHHLMPTDPEFGVLNRSPSKNLTNGLESRDRGTYLAGPGVAKARSKEGTCMYILFRFQLKSNSVPTA
;
A
#
# COMPACT_ATOMS: atom_id res chain seq x y z
N MET A 1 26.71 -56.25 -71.53
CA MET A 1 27.51 -55.24 -70.81
C MET A 1 26.80 -53.88 -70.73
N GLN A 2 26.28 -53.31 -71.84
CA GLN A 2 25.56 -52.03 -71.85
C GLN A 2 24.30 -51.96 -70.96
N ALA A 3 23.50 -53.03 -70.89
CA ALA A 3 22.27 -53.03 -70.07
C ALA A 3 22.53 -52.87 -68.56
N GLN A 4 23.63 -53.43 -68.06
CA GLN A 4 24.01 -53.27 -66.65
C GLN A 4 24.53 -51.87 -66.35
N PHE A 5 25.20 -51.23 -67.32
CA PHE A 5 25.67 -49.86 -67.18
C PHE A 5 24.51 -48.87 -67.08
N LEU A 6 23.51 -48.99 -67.96
CA LEU A 6 22.29 -48.18 -67.90
C LEU A 6 21.53 -48.36 -66.57
N GLN A 7 21.40 -49.60 -66.09
CA GLN A 7 20.75 -49.88 -64.82
C GLN A 7 21.52 -49.29 -63.62
N SER A 8 22.86 -49.26 -63.70
CA SER A 8 23.69 -48.64 -62.66
C SER A 8 23.56 -47.11 -62.66
N GLU A 9 23.41 -46.49 -63.83
CA GLU A 9 23.23 -45.06 -64.00
C GLU A 9 21.86 -44.59 -63.46
N GLU A 10 20.80 -45.35 -63.73
CA GLU A 10 19.46 -45.11 -63.18
C GLU A 10 19.46 -45.17 -61.64
N ARG A 11 20.08 -46.21 -61.06
CA ARG A 11 20.22 -46.33 -59.60
C ARG A 11 21.04 -45.19 -59.00
N LEU A 12 22.09 -44.73 -59.69
CA LEU A 12 22.89 -43.60 -59.24
C LEU A 12 22.05 -42.32 -59.21
N ALA A 13 21.23 -42.08 -60.25
CA ALA A 13 20.35 -40.93 -60.32
C ALA A 13 19.29 -40.94 -59.19
N ASP A 14 18.69 -42.10 -58.90
CA ASP A 14 17.73 -42.25 -57.80
C ASP A 14 18.39 -42.04 -56.43
N LEU A 15 19.60 -42.55 -56.22
CA LEU A 15 20.39 -42.31 -55.01
C LEU A 15 20.71 -40.82 -54.84
N ILE A 16 21.07 -40.11 -55.91
CA ILE A 16 21.33 -38.66 -55.86
C ILE A 16 20.04 -37.90 -55.52
N ARG A 17 18.90 -38.27 -56.11
CA ARG A 17 17.60 -37.65 -55.81
C ARG A 17 17.24 -37.82 -54.33
N THR A 18 17.27 -39.06 -53.84
CA THR A 18 16.91 -39.37 -52.44
C THR A 18 17.88 -38.73 -51.46
N ASN A 19 19.18 -38.64 -51.78
CA ASN A 19 20.15 -37.93 -50.94
C ASN A 19 19.85 -36.42 -50.86
N ARG A 20 19.45 -35.79 -51.98
CA ARG A 20 19.02 -34.38 -51.98
C ARG A 20 17.78 -34.16 -51.12
N GLU A 21 16.78 -35.01 -51.25
CA GLU A 21 15.55 -34.95 -50.43
C GLU A 21 15.86 -35.11 -48.94
N LEU A 22 16.74 -36.05 -48.59
CA LEU A 22 17.22 -36.23 -47.22
C LEU A 22 17.93 -34.99 -46.69
N GLU A 23 18.78 -34.35 -47.49
CA GLU A 23 19.51 -33.15 -47.09
C GLU A 23 18.55 -31.96 -46.89
N GLU A 24 17.53 -31.80 -47.74
CA GLU A 24 16.49 -30.79 -47.56
C GLU A 24 15.69 -31.00 -46.28
N VAL A 25 15.30 -32.25 -45.99
CA VAL A 25 14.58 -32.59 -44.76
C VAL A 25 15.47 -32.32 -43.54
N ARG A 26 16.76 -32.71 -43.60
CA ARG A 26 17.72 -32.45 -42.53
C ARG A 26 17.86 -30.95 -42.24
N GLN A 27 17.95 -30.13 -43.28
CA GLN A 27 18.06 -28.68 -43.13
C GLN A 27 16.78 -28.06 -42.54
N LYS A 28 15.60 -28.49 -43.01
CA LYS A 28 14.31 -28.06 -42.46
C LYS A 28 14.17 -28.44 -40.98
N GLN A 29 14.56 -29.66 -40.61
CA GLN A 29 14.55 -30.12 -39.22
C GLN A 29 15.54 -29.33 -38.36
N ALA A 30 16.76 -29.09 -38.84
CA ALA A 30 17.75 -28.30 -38.13
C ALA A 30 17.27 -26.87 -37.85
N SER A 31 16.70 -26.20 -38.88
CA SER A 31 16.07 -24.88 -38.71
C SER A 31 14.96 -24.92 -37.67
N LYS A 32 14.10 -25.95 -37.73
CA LYS A 32 12.99 -26.06 -36.79
C LYS A 32 13.44 -26.28 -35.35
N ILE A 33 14.51 -27.05 -35.15
CA ILE A 33 15.10 -27.27 -33.83
C ILE A 33 15.62 -25.95 -33.24
N VAL A 34 16.26 -25.10 -34.06
CA VAL A 34 16.74 -23.79 -33.61
C VAL A 34 15.56 -22.90 -33.20
N GLU A 35 14.54 -22.78 -34.05
CA GLU A 35 13.33 -22.00 -33.73
C GLU A 35 12.66 -22.48 -32.43
N LEU A 36 12.52 -23.81 -32.26
CA LEU A 36 11.90 -24.37 -31.06
C LEU A 36 12.75 -24.12 -29.81
N ARG A 37 14.08 -24.17 -29.92
CA ARG A 37 14.98 -23.81 -28.81
C ARG A 37 14.80 -22.36 -28.40
N GLU A 38 14.77 -21.43 -29.35
CA GLU A 38 14.56 -20.01 -29.07
C GLU A 38 13.22 -19.75 -28.38
N VAL A 39 12.15 -20.43 -28.83
CA VAL A 39 10.83 -20.33 -28.19
C VAL A 39 10.86 -20.85 -26.76
N VAL A 40 11.50 -22.00 -26.52
CA VAL A 40 11.62 -22.59 -25.18
C VAL A 40 12.44 -21.68 -24.26
N GLU A 41 13.57 -21.16 -24.72
CA GLU A 41 14.41 -20.24 -23.96
C GLU A 41 13.67 -18.96 -23.59
N LYS A 42 12.95 -18.38 -24.56
CA LYS A 42 12.10 -17.20 -24.32
C LYS A 42 11.00 -17.49 -23.29
N GLN A 43 10.29 -18.61 -23.42
CA GLN A 43 9.25 -19.00 -22.48
C GLN A 43 9.81 -19.25 -21.07
N ALA A 44 10.99 -19.86 -20.96
CA ALA A 44 11.66 -20.07 -19.68
C ALA A 44 12.04 -18.74 -19.00
N ALA A 45 12.54 -17.77 -19.79
CA ALA A 45 12.85 -16.43 -19.30
C ALA A 45 11.58 -15.71 -18.82
N GLU A 46 10.51 -15.73 -19.62
CA GLU A 46 9.22 -15.11 -19.27
C GLU A 46 8.61 -15.73 -18.00
N LEU A 47 8.66 -17.06 -17.86
CA LEU A 47 8.18 -17.77 -16.67
C LEU A 47 8.96 -17.35 -15.43
N THR A 48 10.29 -17.28 -15.52
CA THR A 48 11.17 -16.87 -14.42
C THR A 48 10.90 -15.43 -14.01
N ASP A 49 10.76 -14.53 -14.97
CA ASP A 49 10.42 -13.13 -14.70
C ASP A 49 9.03 -12.97 -14.09
N HIS A 50 8.04 -13.73 -14.57
CA HIS A 50 6.70 -13.74 -13.99
C HIS A 50 6.72 -14.26 -12.55
N GLN A 51 7.45 -15.34 -12.29
CA GLN A 51 7.61 -15.89 -10.94
C GLN A 51 8.25 -14.89 -10.00
N ARG A 52 9.32 -14.20 -10.44
CA ARG A 52 9.98 -13.15 -9.66
C ARG A 52 9.03 -11.99 -9.34
N ARG A 53 8.34 -11.46 -10.34
CA ARG A 53 7.37 -10.35 -10.15
C ARG A 53 6.23 -10.75 -9.21
N SER A 54 5.75 -11.99 -9.33
CA SER A 54 4.72 -12.52 -8.45
C SER A 54 5.22 -12.62 -7.01
N ALA A 55 6.43 -13.14 -6.79
CA ALA A 55 7.05 -13.22 -5.47
C ALA A 55 7.25 -11.82 -4.85
N ASP A 56 7.78 -10.86 -5.61
CA ASP A 56 7.97 -9.47 -5.17
C ASP A 56 6.62 -8.84 -4.78
N SER A 57 5.57 -9.10 -5.55
CA SER A 57 4.22 -8.60 -5.26
C SER A 57 3.65 -9.21 -3.97
N VAL A 58 3.83 -10.51 -3.76
CA VAL A 58 3.39 -11.18 -2.53
C VAL A 58 4.15 -10.65 -1.31
N GLN A 59 5.45 -10.42 -1.45
CA GLN A 59 6.26 -9.85 -0.38
C GLN A 59 5.77 -8.44 0.00
N ARG A 60 5.57 -7.55 -0.98
CA ARG A 60 5.05 -6.20 -0.74
C ARG A 60 3.69 -6.21 -0.05
N LEU A 61 2.76 -7.03 -0.55
CA LEU A 61 1.44 -7.17 0.09
C LEU A 61 1.54 -7.70 1.51
N THR A 62 2.48 -8.61 1.77
CA THR A 62 2.73 -9.13 3.13
C THR A 62 3.26 -8.04 4.06
N GLU A 63 4.19 -7.21 3.58
CA GLU A 63 4.72 -6.06 4.32
C GLU A 63 3.61 -5.03 4.61
N ASP A 64 2.76 -4.72 3.65
CA ASP A 64 1.63 -3.79 3.79
C ASP A 64 0.60 -4.30 4.82
N VAL A 65 0.29 -5.60 4.78
CA VAL A 65 -0.62 -6.24 5.75
C VAL A 65 -0.03 -6.18 7.17
N GLN A 66 1.26 -6.46 7.31
CA GLN A 66 1.95 -6.36 8.60
C GLN A 66 1.96 -4.92 9.12
N SER A 67 2.26 -3.95 8.26
CA SER A 67 2.26 -2.53 8.60
C SER A 67 0.87 -2.09 9.07
N THR A 68 -0.16 -2.39 8.30
CA THR A 68 -1.56 -2.08 8.62
C THR A 68 -1.99 -2.71 9.94
N ARG A 69 -1.61 -3.97 10.19
CA ARG A 69 -1.89 -4.66 11.45
C ARG A 69 -1.26 -3.94 12.64
N ARG A 70 -0.01 -3.49 12.53
CA ARG A 70 0.66 -2.71 13.58
C ARG A 70 -0.06 -1.40 13.84
N THR A 71 -0.49 -0.69 12.80
CA THR A 71 -1.27 0.56 12.94
C THR A 71 -2.61 0.30 13.65
N ILE A 72 -3.32 -0.78 13.30
CA ILE A 72 -4.57 -1.15 13.99
C ILE A 72 -4.29 -1.44 15.48
N GLU A 73 -3.24 -2.19 15.80
CA GLU A 73 -2.89 -2.48 17.19
C GLU A 73 -2.54 -1.21 17.98
N GLN A 74 -1.83 -0.26 17.37
CA GLN A 74 -1.55 1.04 17.97
C GLN A 74 -2.82 1.85 18.21
N LEU A 75 -3.72 1.92 17.23
CA LEU A 75 -4.99 2.61 17.36
C LEU A 75 -5.85 2.02 18.48
N ARG A 76 -5.94 0.69 18.57
CA ARG A 76 -6.70 0.01 19.64
C ARG A 76 -6.13 0.31 21.03
N ARG A 77 -4.81 0.40 21.18
CA ARG A 77 -4.18 0.82 22.44
C ARG A 77 -4.54 2.27 22.76
N SER A 78 -4.39 3.17 21.80
CA SER A 78 -4.72 4.59 22.01
C SER A 78 -6.21 4.82 22.31
N GLU A 79 -7.10 4.04 21.70
CA GLU A 79 -8.53 4.09 21.94
C GLU A 79 -8.86 3.63 23.36
N LYS A 80 -8.23 2.53 23.80
CA LYS A 80 -8.36 2.04 25.17
C LYS A 80 -7.87 3.09 26.18
N ASP A 81 -6.68 3.64 25.97
CA ASP A 81 -6.11 4.65 26.87
C ASP A 81 -7.01 5.90 26.94
N LEU A 82 -7.55 6.33 25.79
CA LEU A 82 -8.48 7.45 25.72
C LEU A 82 -9.80 7.15 26.43
N PHE A 83 -10.33 5.94 26.30
CA PHE A 83 -11.54 5.50 26.99
C PHE A 83 -11.32 5.46 28.52
N GLU A 84 -10.21 4.88 28.98
CA GLU A 84 -9.84 4.84 30.39
C GLU A 84 -9.68 6.25 30.97
N PHE A 85 -9.01 7.14 30.23
CA PHE A 85 -8.85 8.54 30.61
C PHE A 85 -10.20 9.26 30.73
N ARG A 86 -11.07 9.15 29.72
CA ARG A 86 -12.43 9.73 29.75
C ARG A 86 -13.22 9.21 30.93
N SER A 87 -13.19 7.90 31.18
CA SER A 87 -13.89 7.25 32.29
C SER A 87 -13.40 7.77 33.65
N LEU A 88 -12.10 7.94 33.81
CA LEU A 88 -11.50 8.50 35.02
C LEU A 88 -11.97 9.94 35.26
N ILE A 89 -11.84 10.81 34.25
CA ILE A 89 -12.26 12.21 34.35
C ILE A 89 -13.77 12.32 34.56
N GLY A 90 -14.57 11.54 33.84
CA GLY A 90 -16.02 11.51 34.01
C GLY A 90 -16.40 11.16 35.45
N ARG A 91 -15.78 10.13 36.04
CA ARG A 91 -15.97 9.78 37.46
C ARG A 91 -15.61 10.94 38.40
N LEU A 92 -14.50 11.63 38.16
CA LEU A 92 -14.09 12.80 38.94
C LEU A 92 -15.09 13.97 38.84
N LEU A 93 -15.80 14.09 37.72
CA LEU A 93 -16.81 15.12 37.46
C LEU A 93 -18.24 14.68 37.84
N GLY A 94 -18.41 13.44 38.31
CA GLY A 94 -19.73 12.85 38.56
C GLY A 94 -20.56 12.67 37.29
N LEU A 95 -19.91 12.41 36.17
CA LEU A 95 -20.50 12.09 34.88
C LEU A 95 -20.48 10.58 34.65
N ASP A 96 -21.57 10.05 34.09
CA ASP A 96 -21.61 8.70 33.55
C ASP A 96 -21.27 8.73 32.06
N VAL A 97 -20.00 8.46 31.74
CA VAL A 97 -19.42 8.60 30.39
C VAL A 97 -20.09 7.70 29.36
N ASP A 98 -20.61 6.54 29.77
CA ASP A 98 -21.24 5.58 28.87
C ASP A 98 -22.65 6.02 28.44
N ALA A 99 -23.28 6.92 29.22
CA ALA A 99 -24.58 7.52 28.92
C ALA A 99 -24.48 8.81 28.09
N LEU A 100 -23.27 9.35 27.87
CA LEU A 100 -23.05 10.62 27.18
C LEU A 100 -23.06 10.45 25.66
N THR A 101 -23.80 11.31 24.97
CA THR A 101 -23.83 11.29 23.49
C THR A 101 -22.55 11.88 22.91
N VAL A 102 -21.97 12.88 23.59
CA VAL A 102 -20.72 13.52 23.18
C VAL A 102 -19.80 13.68 24.39
N PRO A 103 -19.13 12.59 24.83
CA PRO A 103 -18.39 12.58 26.10
C PRO A 103 -17.36 13.70 26.24
N ASN A 104 -16.60 13.96 25.17
CA ASN A 104 -15.56 15.00 25.18
C ASN A 104 -16.13 16.40 25.43
N TYR A 105 -17.27 16.72 24.81
CA TYR A 105 -17.88 18.04 24.93
C TYR A 105 -18.43 18.26 26.34
N GLU A 106 -19.15 17.28 26.87
CA GLU A 106 -19.79 17.38 28.18
C GLU A 106 -18.77 17.39 29.33
N ILE A 107 -17.67 16.64 29.19
CA ILE A 107 -16.52 16.71 30.10
C ILE A 107 -15.93 18.12 30.11
N VAL A 108 -15.66 18.71 28.94
CA VAL A 108 -15.10 20.06 28.83
C VAL A 108 -16.06 21.10 29.43
N GLN A 109 -17.34 21.03 29.10
CA GLN A 109 -18.36 21.96 29.61
C GLN A 109 -18.49 21.90 31.15
N LYS A 110 -18.43 20.71 31.74
CA LYS A 110 -18.42 20.53 33.20
C LYS A 110 -17.17 21.13 33.83
N LEU A 111 -15.99 20.91 33.23
CA LEU A 111 -14.74 21.51 33.71
C LEU A 111 -14.78 23.04 33.65
N GLU A 112 -15.25 23.62 32.55
CA GLU A 112 -15.43 25.07 32.41
C GLU A 112 -16.36 25.61 33.51
N THR A 113 -17.49 24.94 33.73
CA THR A 113 -18.43 25.32 34.79
C THR A 113 -17.79 25.30 36.19
N PHE A 114 -16.99 24.27 36.50
CA PHE A 114 -16.27 24.20 37.77
C PHE A 114 -15.24 25.33 37.92
N ILE A 115 -14.45 25.58 36.88
CA ILE A 115 -13.44 26.66 36.87
C ILE A 115 -14.11 28.02 37.07
N THR A 116 -15.18 28.29 36.33
CA THR A 116 -15.95 29.53 36.48
C THR A 116 -16.48 29.69 37.90
N LYS A 117 -17.08 28.65 38.50
CA LYS A 117 -17.58 28.70 39.89
C LYS A 117 -16.47 28.99 40.91
N LEU A 118 -15.31 28.36 40.76
CA LEU A 118 -14.15 28.60 41.62
C LEU A 118 -13.67 30.06 41.52
N GLN A 119 -13.60 30.61 40.30
CA GLN A 119 -13.22 32.00 40.07
C GLN A 119 -14.20 32.98 40.73
N HIS A 120 -15.52 32.74 40.64
CA HIS A 120 -16.52 33.58 41.29
C HIS A 120 -16.47 33.46 42.83
N SER A 121 -16.25 32.26 43.37
CA SER A 121 -16.09 32.06 44.83
C SER A 121 -14.86 32.81 45.38
N HIS A 122 -13.76 32.85 44.64
CA HIS A 122 -12.58 33.64 45.01
C HIS A 122 -12.82 35.15 44.98
N GLN A 123 -13.74 35.65 44.13
CA GLN A 123 -14.08 37.07 44.09
C GLN A 123 -15.00 37.50 45.25
N HIS A 124 -15.87 36.61 45.75
CA HIS A 124 -16.77 36.91 46.87
C HIS A 124 -16.11 36.84 48.26
N HIS A 125 -14.95 36.19 48.40
CA HIS A 125 -14.21 36.18 49.67
C HIS A 125 -13.29 37.41 49.90
N HIS A 126 -13.20 38.35 48.94
CA HIS A 126 -12.34 39.54 49.07
C HIS A 126 -13.04 40.79 49.64
N LEU A 127 -14.30 40.68 50.12
CA LEU A 127 -15.04 41.79 50.70
C LEU A 127 -15.49 41.48 52.13
N MET A 128 -14.53 41.51 53.07
CA MET A 128 -14.80 41.79 54.48
C MET A 128 -13.95 42.99 54.89
N PRO A 129 -14.56 44.09 55.38
CA PRO A 129 -13.84 45.27 55.82
C PRO A 129 -13.48 45.14 57.30
N THR A 130 -12.18 45.19 57.61
CA THR A 130 -11.67 45.64 58.92
C THR A 130 -10.49 46.57 58.65
N ASP A 131 -10.67 47.84 59.00
CA ASP A 131 -9.65 48.91 59.00
C ASP A 131 -8.60 48.71 60.12
N PRO A 132 -7.68 49.66 60.39
CA PRO A 132 -6.35 49.75 59.79
C PRO A 132 -5.23 49.71 60.86
N GLU A 133 -3.98 49.42 60.47
CA GLU A 133 -2.80 50.25 60.81
C GLU A 133 -1.45 49.59 60.46
N PHE A 134 -0.52 50.49 60.07
CA PHE A 134 0.94 50.41 59.91
C PHE A 134 1.61 49.90 58.61
N GLY A 135 2.21 50.87 57.90
CA GLY A 135 3.57 50.76 57.30
C GLY A 135 3.64 50.35 55.82
N VAL A 136 3.33 51.21 54.84
CA VAL A 136 4.20 52.23 54.20
C VAL A 136 5.34 51.65 53.31
N LEU A 137 5.14 51.85 52.00
CA LEU A 137 6.07 51.99 50.85
C LEU A 137 6.96 50.79 50.43
N ASN A 138 6.69 50.21 49.24
CA ASN A 138 7.11 50.89 48.00
C ASN A 138 6.54 50.28 46.71
N ARG A 139 6.19 51.20 45.83
CA ARG A 139 5.48 51.09 44.56
C ARG A 139 6.44 50.74 43.42
N SER A 140 5.98 49.88 42.52
CA SER A 140 6.63 49.46 41.26
C SER A 140 6.89 50.63 40.30
N PRO A 141 7.56 50.40 39.16
CA PRO A 141 6.71 50.26 37.97
C PRO A 141 7.17 49.23 36.91
N SER A 142 6.14 48.64 36.31
CA SER A 142 5.95 48.28 34.90
C SER A 142 7.18 48.02 34.02
N LYS A 143 7.23 46.82 33.46
CA LYS A 143 7.93 46.56 32.19
C LYS A 143 6.91 46.25 31.10
N ASN A 144 6.90 47.14 30.11
CA ASN A 144 6.09 47.08 28.91
C ASN A 144 6.46 45.90 28.02
N LEU A 145 5.47 45.46 27.26
CA LEU A 145 5.59 44.62 26.07
C LEU A 145 6.62 45.18 25.08
N THR A 146 7.51 44.33 24.58
CA THR A 146 8.03 44.46 23.22
C THR A 146 8.14 43.09 22.58
N ASN A 147 7.51 43.01 21.42
CA ASN A 147 7.41 41.94 20.44
C ASN A 147 8.76 41.26 20.10
N GLY A 148 8.68 39.99 19.71
CA GLY A 148 9.69 39.40 18.82
C GLY A 148 9.87 37.90 18.94
N LEU A 149 8.89 37.09 18.51
CA LEU A 149 9.10 35.72 18.06
C LEU A 149 8.03 35.36 17.02
N GLU A 150 8.17 35.91 15.81
CA GLU A 150 7.54 35.32 14.63
C GLU A 150 8.28 34.00 14.30
N SER A 151 7.81 32.89 14.85
CA SER A 151 8.05 31.57 14.25
C SER A 151 6.86 31.25 13.36
N ARG A 152 6.94 31.71 12.12
CA ARG A 152 6.00 31.36 11.06
C ARG A 152 6.49 30.09 10.39
N ASP A 153 6.17 28.97 11.00
CA ASP A 153 6.37 27.64 10.42
C ASP A 153 5.49 27.53 9.16
N ARG A 154 6.11 27.71 8.00
CA ARG A 154 5.46 27.47 6.71
C ARG A 154 5.33 25.97 6.56
N GLY A 155 4.12 25.46 6.79
CA GLY A 155 3.70 24.13 6.37
C GLY A 155 4.09 23.90 4.91
N THR A 156 5.15 23.14 4.73
CA THR A 156 5.59 22.66 3.43
C THR A 156 4.79 21.41 3.16
N TYR A 157 3.68 21.54 2.44
CA TYR A 157 2.95 20.40 1.92
C TYR A 157 3.88 19.71 0.91
N LEU A 158 4.46 18.57 1.30
CA LEU A 158 5.08 17.67 0.37
C LEU A 158 3.95 17.09 -0.50
N ALA A 159 3.83 17.60 -1.73
CA ALA A 159 3.02 16.97 -2.74
C ALA A 159 3.57 15.55 -2.98
N GLY A 160 2.78 14.54 -2.62
CA GLY A 160 3.11 13.15 -2.88
C GLY A 160 3.28 12.89 -4.39
N PRO A 161 4.10 11.91 -4.79
CA PRO A 161 4.36 11.61 -6.19
C PRO A 161 3.06 11.38 -6.97
N GLY A 162 2.84 12.19 -7.98
CA GLY A 162 1.70 12.10 -8.88
C GLY A 162 1.63 10.72 -9.54
N VAL A 163 0.47 10.07 -9.39
CA VAL A 163 0.13 8.85 -10.12
C VAL A 163 -0.13 9.26 -11.57
N ALA A 164 0.87 9.07 -12.43
CA ALA A 164 0.68 9.15 -13.86
C ALA A 164 -0.28 8.02 -14.29
N LYS A 165 -1.47 8.39 -14.76
CA LYS A 165 -2.40 7.45 -15.41
C LYS A 165 -1.81 6.99 -16.74
N ALA A 166 -1.08 5.88 -16.72
CA ALA A 166 -0.82 5.10 -17.92
C ALA A 166 -2.12 4.35 -18.29
N ARG A 167 -2.77 4.77 -19.38
CA ARG A 167 -3.85 4.01 -20.00
C ARG A 167 -3.25 2.77 -20.66
N SER A 168 -3.33 1.60 -20.00
CA SER A 168 -3.02 0.32 -20.63
C SER A 168 -4.20 -0.13 -21.50
N LYS A 169 -3.93 -0.44 -22.78
CA LYS A 169 -4.85 -1.04 -23.75
C LYS A 169 -4.66 -2.57 -23.81
N GLU A 170 -4.63 -3.26 -22.67
CA GLU A 170 -4.40 -4.71 -22.63
C GLU A 170 -5.67 -5.52 -22.34
N GLY A 171 -6.85 -4.94 -22.56
CA GLY A 171 -8.14 -5.61 -22.33
C GLY A 171 -8.53 -6.65 -23.39
N THR A 172 -7.86 -6.73 -24.53
CA THR A 172 -8.32 -7.56 -25.67
C THR A 172 -7.62 -8.91 -25.78
N CYS A 173 -6.47 -9.12 -25.12
CA CYS A 173 -5.70 -10.37 -25.29
C CYS A 173 -6.14 -11.51 -24.36
N MET A 174 -6.77 -11.19 -23.22
CA MET A 174 -7.20 -12.21 -22.23
C MET A 174 -8.35 -13.10 -22.71
N TYR A 175 -9.16 -12.66 -23.68
CA TYR A 175 -10.29 -13.45 -24.18
C TYR A 175 -9.87 -14.58 -25.13
N ILE A 176 -8.67 -14.50 -25.73
CA ILE A 176 -8.19 -15.50 -26.68
C ILE A 176 -7.57 -16.70 -25.94
N LEU A 177 -6.85 -16.45 -24.84
CA LEU A 177 -6.22 -17.50 -24.02
C LEU A 177 -7.25 -18.38 -23.29
N PHE A 178 -8.36 -17.81 -22.81
CA PHE A 178 -9.39 -18.60 -22.11
C PHE A 178 -10.19 -19.51 -23.05
N ARG A 179 -10.35 -19.12 -24.33
CA ARG A 179 -11.02 -19.94 -25.36
C ARG A 179 -10.19 -21.14 -25.80
N PHE A 180 -8.85 -21.06 -25.74
CA PHE A 180 -7.99 -22.18 -26.13
C PHE A 180 -7.98 -23.29 -25.08
N GLN A 181 -8.04 -22.93 -23.79
CA GLN A 181 -7.94 -23.91 -22.71
C GLN A 181 -9.22 -24.71 -22.42
N LEU A 182 -10.38 -24.20 -22.85
CA LEU A 182 -11.64 -24.95 -22.77
C LEU A 182 -11.87 -25.90 -23.96
N LYS A 183 -11.15 -25.74 -25.08
CA LYS A 183 -11.28 -26.63 -26.25
C LYS A 183 -10.41 -27.89 -26.12
N SER A 184 -9.37 -27.87 -25.28
CA SER A 184 -8.44 -28.99 -25.09
C SER A 184 -8.91 -30.03 -24.06
N ASN A 185 -9.99 -29.76 -23.31
CA ASN A 185 -10.51 -30.65 -22.27
C ASN A 185 -11.77 -31.44 -22.66
N SER A 186 -12.24 -31.38 -23.91
CA SER A 186 -13.28 -32.30 -24.39
C SER A 186 -12.64 -33.51 -25.07
N VAL A 187 -12.26 -34.50 -24.27
CA VAL A 187 -12.01 -35.87 -24.76
C VAL A 187 -13.38 -36.47 -25.15
N PRO A 188 -13.58 -36.96 -26.38
CA PRO A 188 -14.76 -37.72 -26.72
C PRO A 188 -14.59 -39.14 -26.18
N THR A 189 -15.39 -39.52 -25.18
CA THR A 189 -15.63 -40.91 -24.83
C THR A 189 -16.41 -41.57 -25.96
N ALA A 190 -15.93 -42.73 -26.40
CA ALA A 190 -16.52 -43.60 -27.41
C ALA A 190 -17.92 -44.09 -27.02
#